data_AF-A0A292EGL1-F1
#
_entry.id   AF-A0A292EGL1-F1
#
_cell.length_a   1.000
_cell.length_b   1.000
_cell.length_c   1.000
_cell.angle_alpha   90.00
_cell.angle_beta   90.00
_cell.angle_gamma   90.00
#
_symmetry.space_group_name_H-M   'P 1'
#
loop_
_entity.id
_entity.type
_entity.pdbx_description
1 polymer ?
#
loop_
_entity_poly.entity_id
_entity_poly.type
_entity_poly.pdbx_seq_one_letter_code
_entity_poly.pdbx_strand_id
1 'polypeptide(L)'
;MTKDHVAPVGPDGEIRAGQYVATATVSSTRRNLFFIGPGKERHIATLVAGSRSKIAEFEQDCGRIVAALAATVPSDSSEQTEREQP
;
A
#
# COMPACT_ATOMS: atom_id res chain seq x y z
N MET A 1 15.45 10.52 13.68
CA MET A 1 14.44 9.59 13.12
C MET A 1 14.61 9.61 11.61
N THR A 2 15.29 8.62 11.06
CA THR A 2 15.46 8.47 9.61
C THR A 2 14.09 8.22 9.00
N LYS A 3 13.60 9.17 8.19
CA LYS A 3 12.54 8.91 7.22
C LYS A 3 13.13 7.89 6.27
N ASP A 4 12.92 6.61 6.54
CA ASP A 4 13.29 5.54 5.63
C ASP A 4 12.52 5.78 4.34
N HIS A 5 13.22 6.37 3.36
CA HIS A 5 12.78 6.46 1.98
C HIS A 5 12.90 5.04 1.43
N VAL A 6 11.98 4.17 1.86
CA VAL A 6 11.80 2.86 1.25
C VAL A 6 11.46 3.14 -0.20
N ALA A 7 12.37 2.74 -1.09
CA ALA A 7 12.12 2.78 -2.52
C ALA A 7 10.75 2.13 -2.77
N PRO A 8 9.84 2.77 -3.51
CA PRO A 8 8.44 2.36 -3.55
C PRO A 8 8.25 1.06 -4.34
N VAL A 9 9.31 0.43 -4.85
CA VAL A 9 9.25 -0.72 -5.73
C VAL A 9 9.94 -1.91 -5.05
N GLY A 10 9.15 -2.90 -4.63
CA GLY A 10 9.64 -4.17 -4.12
C GLY A 10 10.29 -5.04 -5.21
N PRO A 11 10.95 -6.15 -4.84
CA PRO A 11 11.76 -6.97 -5.74
C PRO A 11 11.01 -7.55 -6.96
N ASP A 12 9.67 -7.50 -6.99
CA ASP A 12 8.84 -8.02 -8.08
C ASP A 12 8.03 -6.93 -8.83
N GLY A 13 8.48 -5.68 -8.75
CA GLY A 13 7.78 -4.54 -9.35
C GLY A 13 6.53 -4.11 -8.55
N GLU A 14 6.36 -4.62 -7.33
CA GLU A 14 5.26 -4.28 -6.43
C GLU A 14 5.42 -2.88 -5.86
N ILE A 15 4.30 -2.18 -5.64
CA ILE A 15 4.32 -0.86 -5.03
C ILE A 15 3.83 -0.93 -3.59
N ARG A 16 4.66 -0.51 -2.62
CA ARG A 16 4.40 -0.72 -1.17
C ARG A 16 4.40 0.59 -0.39
N ALA A 17 3.45 0.75 0.54
CA ALA A 17 3.48 1.77 1.59
C ALA A 17 2.71 1.29 2.82
N GLY A 18 3.37 1.26 3.98
CA GLY A 18 2.80 0.72 5.22
C GLY A 18 2.31 -0.71 5.02
N GLN A 19 1.06 -0.98 5.37
CA GLN A 19 0.40 -2.28 5.19
C GLN A 19 -0.27 -2.44 3.82
N TYR A 20 -0.12 -1.49 2.90
CA TYR A 20 -0.74 -1.55 1.58
C TYR A 20 0.27 -1.94 0.51
N VAL A 21 -0.17 -2.82 -0.39
CA VAL A 21 0.64 -3.25 -1.54
C VAL A 21 -0.19 -3.29 -2.82
N ALA A 22 0.33 -2.73 -3.90
CA ALA A 22 -0.16 -2.92 -5.25
C ALA A 22 0.76 -3.88 -6.01
N THR A 23 0.35 -5.13 -6.17
CA THR A 23 1.13 -6.18 -6.82
C THR A 23 1.03 -6.05 -8.34
N ALA A 24 2.15 -6.30 -9.03
CA ALA A 24 2.13 -6.48 -10.47
C ALA A 24 1.28 -7.70 -10.84
N THR A 25 0.72 -7.70 -12.05
CA THR A 25 0.10 -8.89 -12.65
C THR A 25 0.82 -9.21 -13.95
N VAL A 26 0.47 -10.34 -14.58
CA VAL A 26 0.95 -10.65 -15.94
C VAL A 26 0.60 -9.56 -16.97
N SER A 27 -0.37 -8.69 -16.66
CA SER A 27 -0.72 -7.52 -17.45
C SER A 27 -0.13 -6.26 -16.84
N SER A 28 0.75 -5.58 -17.56
CA SER A 28 1.36 -4.30 -17.14
C SER A 28 0.33 -3.18 -16.91
N THR A 29 -0.86 -3.31 -17.49
CA THR A 29 -1.99 -2.39 -17.31
C THR A 29 -2.90 -2.76 -16.15
N ARG A 30 -2.51 -3.70 -15.29
CA ARG A 30 -3.34 -4.15 -14.17
C ARG A 30 -2.49 -4.42 -12.93
N ARG A 31 -2.97 -3.92 -11.78
CA ARG A 31 -2.39 -4.19 -10.46
C ARG A 31 -3.48 -4.56 -9.46
N ASN A 32 -3.17 -5.47 -8.54
CA ASN A 32 -4.07 -5.80 -7.44
C ASN A 32 -3.62 -5.11 -6.16
N LEU A 33 -4.54 -4.41 -5.52
CA LEU A 33 -4.30 -3.69 -4.28
C LEU A 33 -4.75 -4.54 -3.09
N PHE A 34 -3.86 -4.71 -2.11
CA PHE A 34 -4.11 -5.46 -0.89
C PHE A 34 -3.77 -4.64 0.35
N PHE A 35 -4.42 -4.99 1.46
CA PHE A 35 -3.96 -4.67 2.81
C PHE A 35 -3.42 -5.95 3.44
N ILE A 36 -2.21 -5.88 4.00
CA ILE A 36 -1.47 -7.01 4.59
C ILE A 36 -1.14 -6.69 6.05
N GLY A 37 -2.18 -6.46 6.85
CA GLY A 37 -2.06 -6.41 8.30
C GLY A 37 -2.21 -7.80 8.91
N PRO A 38 -1.44 -8.15 9.95
CA PRO A 38 -1.50 -9.48 10.57
C PRO A 38 -2.93 -9.87 10.96
N GLY A 39 -3.43 -10.97 10.39
CA GLY A 39 -4.78 -11.49 10.66
C GLY A 39 -5.93 -10.64 10.11
N LYS A 40 -5.61 -9.64 9.27
CA LYS A 40 -6.54 -8.72 8.62
C LYS A 40 -6.27 -8.62 7.13
N GLU A 41 -5.56 -9.58 6.55
CA GLU A 41 -5.16 -9.59 5.15
C GLU A 41 -6.39 -9.61 4.24
N ARG A 42 -6.45 -8.69 3.28
CA ARG A 42 -7.58 -8.60 2.34
C ARG A 42 -7.22 -7.94 1.02
N HIS A 43 -7.87 -8.39 -0.03
CA HIS A 43 -7.93 -7.67 -1.31
C HIS A 43 -8.83 -6.44 -1.15
N ILE A 44 -8.37 -5.29 -1.66
CA ILE A 44 -9.12 -4.03 -1.62
C ILE A 44 -9.74 -3.76 -2.99
N ALA A 45 -8.94 -3.82 -4.04
CA ALA A 45 -9.35 -3.42 -5.37
C ALA A 45 -8.40 -3.95 -6.45
N THR A 46 -8.86 -3.93 -7.70
CA THR A 46 -8.02 -4.12 -8.89
C THR A 46 -7.96 -2.82 -9.68
N LEU A 47 -6.75 -2.29 -9.86
CA LEU A 47 -6.48 -1.10 -10.65
C LEU A 47 -6.21 -1.51 -12.10
N VAL A 48 -6.82 -0.81 -13.06
CA VAL A 48 -6.65 -1.06 -14.49
C VAL A 48 -6.35 0.25 -15.22
N ALA A 49 -5.33 0.25 -16.06
CA ALA A 49 -4.99 1.42 -16.88
C ALA A 49 -6.07 1.64 -17.95
N GLY A 50 -6.53 2.88 -18.10
CA GLY A 50 -7.46 3.26 -19.16
C GLY A 50 -6.83 3.33 -20.56
N SER A 51 -5.49 3.36 -20.64
CA SER A 51 -4.74 3.38 -21.90
C SER A 51 -3.41 2.64 -21.80
N ARG A 52 -3.08 1.86 -22.84
CA ARG A 52 -1.77 1.19 -22.98
C ARG A 52 -0.62 2.16 -23.26
N SER A 53 -0.88 3.36 -23.77
CA SER A 53 0.17 4.35 -24.02
C SER A 53 0.59 5.12 -22.76
N LYS A 54 -0.18 4.99 -21.67
CA LYS A 54 0.00 5.74 -20.41
C LYS A 54 0.43 4.84 -19.25
N ILE A 55 1.18 3.77 -19.52
CA ILE A 55 1.59 2.80 -18.48
C ILE A 55 2.44 3.47 -17.39
N ALA A 56 3.38 4.34 -17.76
CA ALA A 56 4.20 5.04 -16.78
C ALA A 56 3.37 5.95 -15.84
N GLU A 57 2.38 6.67 -16.39
CA GLU A 57 1.43 7.45 -15.58
C GLU A 57 0.62 6.55 -14.65
N PHE A 58 0.13 5.41 -15.17
CA PHE A 58 -0.62 4.43 -14.39
C PHE A 58 0.19 3.87 -13.21
N GLU A 59 1.48 3.57 -13.40
CA GLU A 59 2.33 3.11 -12.30
C GLU A 59 2.55 4.19 -11.25
N GLN A 60 2.73 5.44 -11.69
CA GLN A 60 2.86 6.58 -10.78
C GLN A 60 1.57 6.78 -9.97
N ASP A 61 0.40 6.67 -10.59
CA ASP A 61 -0.89 6.78 -9.91
C ASP A 61 -1.12 5.64 -8.92
N CYS A 62 -0.71 4.41 -9.25
CA CYS A 62 -0.73 3.30 -8.29
C CYS A 62 0.11 3.61 -7.04
N GLY A 63 1.29 4.23 -7.21
CA GLY A 63 2.12 4.69 -6.10
C GLY A 63 1.47 5.78 -5.26
N ARG A 64 0.81 6.76 -5.89
CA ARG A 64 0.05 7.79 -5.17
C ARG A 64 -1.09 7.19 -4.36
N ILE A 65 -1.83 6.23 -4.91
CA ILE A 65 -2.93 5.55 -4.23
C ILE A 65 -2.42 4.81 -3.00
N VAL A 66 -1.38 3.99 -3.14
CA VAL A 66 -0.80 3.22 -2.04
C VAL A 66 -0.26 4.14 -0.93
N ALA A 67 0.41 5.23 -1.30
CA ALA A 67 0.88 6.24 -0.34
C ALA A 67 -0.26 6.96 0.38
N ALA A 68 -1.32 7.34 -0.34
CA ALA A 68 -2.49 7.98 0.24
C ALA A 68 -3.21 7.07 1.23
N LEU A 69 -3.38 5.78 0.89
CA LEU A 69 -3.99 4.79 1.78
C LEU A 69 -3.20 4.66 3.09
N ALA A 70 -1.86 4.57 3.00
CA ALA A 70 -1.00 4.52 4.17
C ALA A 70 -1.12 5.78 5.04
N ALA A 71 -1.30 6.96 4.44
CA ALA A 71 -1.47 8.22 5.17
C ALA A 71 -2.85 8.37 5.84
N THR A 72 -3.85 7.59 5.41
CA THR A 72 -5.20 7.61 6.00
C THR A 72 -5.40 6.64 7.15
N VAL A 73 -4.45 5.73 7.40
CA VAL A 73 -4.52 4.86 8.57
C VAL A 73 -4.24 5.72 9.80
N PRO A 74 -5.22 5.87 10.72
CA PRO A 74 -4.93 6.47 12.01
C PRO A 74 -3.82 5.64 12.64
N SER A 75 -2.75 6.29 13.08
CA SER A 75 -1.89 5.68 14.10
C SER A 75 -2.78 5.39 15.29
N ASP A 76 -3.22 4.14 15.44
CA ASP A 76 -3.90 3.66 16.65
C ASP A 76 -2.85 3.69 17.79
N SER A 77 -2.59 4.89 18.29
CA SER A 77 -1.97 5.12 19.59
C SER A 77 -3.10 5.12 20.63
N SER A 78 -3.75 3.96 20.77
CA SER A 78 -4.80 3.71 21.77
C SER A 78 -4.74 2.27 22.26
N GLU A 79 -3.60 1.89 22.82
CA GLU A 79 -3.58 0.95 23.95
C GLU A 79 -2.97 1.65 25.16
N GLN A 80 -3.66 2.69 25.62
CA GLN A 80 -3.60 3.09 27.02
C GLN A 80 -4.67 2.26 27.73
N THR A 81 -4.31 1.07 28.18
CA THR A 81 -5.10 0.32 29.17
C THR A 81 -4.23 0.16 30.40
N GLU A 82 -4.29 1.21 31.22
CA GLU A 82 -4.46 1.13 32.66
C GLU A 82 -4.28 -0.27 33.25
N ARG A 83 -3.09 -0.56 33.75
CA ARG A 83 -2.92 -1.50 34.86
C ARG A 83 -2.42 -0.71 36.05
N GLU A 84 -3.35 0.05 36.64
CA GLU A 84 -3.30 0.30 38.07
C GLU A 84 -3.44 -1.04 38.80
N GLN A 85 -2.31 -1.48 39.40
CA GLN A 85 -2.20 -1.96 40.79
C GLN A 85 -3.03 -3.19 41.24
N PRO A 86 -2.72 -3.85 42.38
CA PRO A 86 -2.07 -3.38 43.61
C PRO A 86 -0.57 -3.61 43.72
#